data_AF-A0A9P8JGI3-F1
#
_entry.id   AF-A0A9P8JGI3-F1
#
_cell.length_a   1.000
_cell.length_b   1.000
_cell.length_c   1.000
_cell.angle_alpha   90.00
_cell.angle_beta   90.00
_cell.angle_gamma   90.00
#
_symmetry.space_group_name_H-M   'P 1'
#
loop_
_entity.id
_entity.type
_entity.pdbx_description
1 polymer ?
#
loop_
_entity_poly.entity_id
_entity_poly.type
_entity_poly.pdbx_seq_one_letter_code
_entity_poly.pdbx_strand_id
1 'polypeptide(L)'
;HVLLDFATISCNGKACYGFTAVHRINFALGFFHFIMALLLVGVKNTRDKRSAVQNGFWGPKLIAWIALIVISFLIPDGFFIVWGNYVALVGAVLFLLLGLILLVDLAHSWAEYCLDKVENTDSQFWKSLLIGSTLTMYLGSIVMTVIMYIFFAGSGCSMNQAAITVNLICLLIVSVISVHPSIQDSNPRAGLAQAALVCVYCTYLTLSAVAMEPDDHQCNPLVRARGAR
;
A
#
# COMPACT_ATOMS: atom_id res chain seq x y z
N HIS A 1 18.74 -8.91 34.56
CA HIS A 1 17.93 -7.75 35.00
C HIS A 1 18.37 -6.45 34.34
N VAL A 2 18.51 -6.43 33.01
CA VAL A 2 18.73 -5.21 32.20
C VAL A 2 17.74 -5.26 31.03
N LEU A 3 16.48 -5.48 31.36
CA LEU A 3 15.38 -5.26 30.43
C LEU A 3 14.71 -3.99 30.92
N LEU A 4 14.83 -2.96 30.09
CA LEU A 4 14.18 -1.68 30.24
C LEU A 4 12.68 -1.92 30.46
N ASP A 5 12.19 -1.68 31.69
CA ASP A 5 10.76 -1.69 32.06
C ASP A 5 9.93 -0.58 31.34
N PHE A 6 10.50 0.06 30.32
CA PHE A 6 9.90 1.12 29.52
C PHE A 6 9.24 0.61 28.22
N ALA A 7 8.96 -0.69 28.10
CA ALA A 7 8.49 -1.32 26.86
C ALA A 7 7.30 -2.27 27.07
N THR A 8 6.38 -1.95 27.99
CA THR A 8 5.18 -2.77 28.26
C THR A 8 3.92 -2.13 27.69
N ILE A 9 3.87 -1.95 26.36
CA ILE A 9 2.59 -1.72 25.69
C ILE A 9 1.79 -3.03 25.76
N SER A 10 0.67 -2.97 26.48
CA SER A 10 -0.31 -4.06 26.55
C SER A 10 -1.30 -3.91 25.39
N CYS A 11 -1.37 -4.89 24.49
CA CYS A 11 -2.51 -5.01 23.57
C CYS A 11 -3.39 -6.16 24.04
N ASN A 12 -4.68 -5.89 24.27
CA ASN A 12 -5.66 -6.90 24.70
C ASN A 12 -5.18 -7.75 25.90
N GLY A 13 -4.49 -7.13 26.86
CA GLY A 13 -4.02 -7.80 28.07
C GLY A 13 -2.74 -8.64 27.92
N LYS A 14 -2.10 -8.66 26.74
CA LYS A 14 -0.80 -9.32 26.50
C LYS A 14 0.27 -8.29 26.14
N ALA A 15 1.52 -8.52 26.55
CA ALA A 15 2.64 -7.66 26.21
C ALA A 15 2.99 -7.76 24.71
N CYS A 16 3.00 -6.63 24.00
CA CYS A 16 3.20 -6.54 22.55
C CYS A 16 4.59 -6.04 22.15
N TYR A 17 5.63 -6.82 22.45
CA TYR A 17 7.00 -6.41 22.16
C TYR A 17 7.28 -6.24 20.66
N GLY A 18 6.71 -7.12 19.81
CA GLY A 18 6.97 -7.10 18.37
C GLY A 18 6.42 -5.85 17.66
N PHE A 19 5.20 -5.44 17.99
CA PHE A 19 4.57 -4.25 17.41
C PHE A 19 5.37 -2.98 17.74
N THR A 20 5.73 -2.80 19.01
CA THR A 20 6.51 -1.65 19.47
C THR A 20 7.91 -1.62 18.85
N ALA A 21 8.58 -2.76 18.72
CA ALA A 21 9.89 -2.84 18.08
C ALA A 21 9.84 -2.41 16.60
N VAL A 22 8.82 -2.85 15.85
CA VAL A 22 8.64 -2.47 14.44
C VAL A 22 8.44 -0.96 14.29
N HIS A 23 7.62 -0.34 15.16
CA HIS A 23 7.43 1.12 15.15
C HIS A 23 8.74 1.89 15.38
N ARG A 24 9.58 1.41 16.31
CA ARG A 24 10.88 2.04 16.65
C ARG A 24 11.89 1.93 15.51
N ILE A 25 12.02 0.75 14.91
CA ILE A 25 12.93 0.52 13.77
C ILE A 25 12.48 1.34 12.55
N ASN A 26 11.18 1.35 12.24
CA ASN A 26 10.64 2.14 11.12
C ASN A 26 10.74 3.64 11.35
N PHE A 27 10.57 4.11 12.59
CA PHE A 27 10.84 5.50 12.95
C PHE A 27 12.29 5.88 12.68
N ALA A 28 13.25 5.05 13.10
CA ALA A 28 14.67 5.30 12.85
C ALA A 28 14.98 5.36 11.35
N LEU A 29 14.38 4.47 10.55
CA LEU A 29 14.51 4.49 9.08
C LEU A 29 13.91 5.75 8.46
N GLY A 30 12.68 6.11 8.84
CA GLY A 30 12.00 7.31 8.35
C GLY A 30 12.76 8.58 8.72
N PHE A 31 13.25 8.67 9.97
CA PHE A 31 14.03 9.81 10.44
C PHE A 31 15.40 9.91 9.76
N PHE A 32 16.07 8.78 9.51
CA PHE A 32 17.29 8.74 8.71
C PHE A 32 17.08 9.30 7.30
N HIS A 33 16.03 8.85 6.61
CA HIS A 33 15.69 9.37 5.29
C HIS A 33 15.24 10.83 5.31
N PHE A 34 14.59 11.28 6.38
CA PHE A 34 14.24 12.69 6.57
C PHE A 34 15.49 13.57 6.71
N ILE A 35 16.47 13.17 7.52
CA ILE A 35 17.76 13.87 7.63
C ILE A 35 18.46 13.91 6.27
N MET A 36 18.52 12.78 5.56
CA MET A 36 19.10 12.71 4.23
C MET A 36 18.40 13.64 3.23
N ALA A 37 17.06 13.69 3.28
CA ALA A 37 16.28 14.61 2.44
C ALA A 37 16.62 16.07 2.75
N LEU A 38 16.71 16.46 4.03
CA LEU A 38 17.11 17.81 4.44
C LEU A 38 18.52 18.18 3.98
N LEU A 39 19.49 17.27 4.07
CA LEU A 39 20.87 17.49 3.61
C LEU A 39 20.94 17.74 2.10
N LEU A 40 20.01 17.16 1.34
CA LEU A 40 19.96 17.24 -0.12
C LEU A 40 19.08 18.39 -0.64
N VAL A 41 18.48 19.19 0.24
CA VAL A 41 17.71 20.37 -0.18
C VAL A 41 18.61 21.34 -0.96
N GLY A 42 18.11 21.77 -2.12
CA GLY A 42 18.80 22.72 -3.01
C GLY A 42 19.93 22.12 -3.85
N VAL A 43 20.12 20.79 -3.85
CA VAL A 43 21.03 20.12 -4.79
C VAL A 43 20.38 20.08 -6.17
N LYS A 44 20.99 20.76 -7.15
CA LYS A 44 20.45 20.86 -8.53
C LYS A 44 21.16 19.94 -9.53
N ASN A 45 22.39 19.55 -9.25
CA ASN A 45 23.26 18.84 -10.20
C ASN A 45 24.03 17.71 -9.51
N THR A 46 24.33 16.65 -10.25
CA THR A 46 25.09 15.48 -9.78
C THR A 46 26.55 15.77 -9.43
N ARG A 47 27.08 16.93 -9.84
CA ARG A 47 28.44 17.40 -9.51
C ARG A 47 28.57 18.07 -8.13
N ASP A 48 27.46 18.33 -7.44
CA ASP A 48 27.50 18.87 -6.08
C ASP A 48 28.18 17.83 -5.16
N LYS A 49 29.11 18.26 -4.29
CA LYS A 49 29.78 17.37 -3.34
C LYS A 49 28.79 16.60 -2.46
N ARG A 50 27.62 17.17 -2.19
CA ARG A 50 26.53 16.52 -1.43
C ARG A 50 25.90 15.33 -2.17
N SER A 51 26.03 15.25 -3.50
CA SER A 51 25.56 14.08 -4.27
C SER A 51 26.33 12.81 -3.90
N ALA A 52 27.60 12.94 -3.48
CA ALA A 52 28.40 11.82 -3.00
C ALA A 52 27.83 11.22 -1.72
N VAL A 53 27.18 12.03 -0.88
CA VAL A 53 26.47 11.54 0.32
C VAL A 53 25.25 10.71 -0.10
N GLN A 54 24.51 11.09 -1.15
CA GLN A 54 23.37 10.29 -1.63
C GLN A 54 23.82 8.99 -2.29
N ASN A 55 24.80 9.06 -3.20
CA ASN A 55 25.18 7.92 -4.06
C ASN A 55 26.26 7.01 -3.45
N GLY A 56 26.97 7.46 -2.42
CA GLY A 56 28.09 6.74 -1.80
C GLY A 56 27.96 6.56 -0.28
N PHE A 57 29.08 6.31 0.40
CA PHE A 57 29.18 6.21 1.88
C PHE A 57 28.20 5.24 2.56
N TRP A 58 27.97 4.07 1.96
CA TRP A 58 27.05 3.05 2.49
C TRP A 58 27.42 2.56 3.91
N GLY A 59 28.71 2.37 4.21
CA GLY A 59 29.17 1.94 5.53
C GLY A 59 28.77 2.91 6.65
N PRO A 60 29.17 4.20 6.59
CA PRO A 60 28.76 5.21 7.56
C PRO A 60 27.23 5.39 7.66
N LYS A 61 26.50 5.30 6.54
CA LYS A 61 25.03 5.35 6.55
C LYS A 61 24.42 4.22 7.38
N LEU A 62 24.93 3.00 7.20
CA LEU A 62 24.45 1.83 7.94
C LEU A 62 24.72 2.00 9.44
N ILE A 63 25.92 2.46 9.81
CA ILE A 63 26.28 2.73 11.21
C ILE A 63 25.37 3.82 11.80
N ALA A 64 25.13 4.91 11.07
CA ALA A 64 24.24 5.99 11.50
C ALA A 64 22.80 5.50 11.70
N TRP A 65 22.29 4.65 10.79
CA TRP A 65 20.96 4.07 10.92
C TRP A 65 20.85 3.13 12.13
N ILE A 66 21.85 2.25 12.35
CA ILE A 66 21.89 1.39 13.54
C ILE A 66 21.93 2.23 14.83
N ALA A 67 22.72 3.30 14.85
CA ALA A 67 22.75 4.22 15.99
C ALA A 67 21.37 4.85 16.25
N LEU A 68 20.66 5.29 15.20
CA LEU A 68 19.29 5.79 15.31
C LEU A 68 18.31 4.73 15.81
N ILE A 69 18.48 3.46 15.44
CA ILE A 69 17.68 2.37 16.01
C ILE A 69 17.93 2.29 17.52
N VAL A 70 19.18 2.22 17.96
CA VAL A 70 19.51 2.14 19.41
C VAL A 70 18.91 3.33 20.17
N ILE A 71 19.06 4.55 19.63
CA ILE A 71 18.46 5.76 20.21
C ILE A 71 16.92 5.65 20.26
N SER A 72 16.29 5.11 19.22
CA SER A 72 14.84 4.95 19.18
C SER A 72 14.31 4.06 20.30
N PHE A 73 15.10 3.10 20.81
CA PHE A 73 14.72 2.25 21.96
C PHE A 73 14.86 2.96 23.31
N LEU A 74 15.59 4.07 23.38
CA LEU A 74 15.72 4.87 24.61
C LEU A 74 14.55 5.87 24.78
N ILE A 75 13.77 6.11 23.73
CA ILE A 75 12.64 7.04 23.75
C ILE A 75 11.43 6.40 24.46
N PRO A 76 10.71 7.09 25.36
CA PRO A 76 9.53 6.55 26.04
C PRO A 76 8.37 6.19 25.09
N ASP A 77 7.56 5.20 25.47
CA ASP A 77 6.42 4.72 24.66
C ASP A 77 5.38 5.81 24.35
N GLY A 78 5.19 6.79 25.25
CA GLY A 78 4.23 7.89 25.03
C GLY A 78 4.47 8.68 23.74
N PHE A 79 5.74 8.84 23.34
CA PHE A 79 6.07 9.45 22.05
C PHE A 79 5.59 8.60 20.87
N PHE A 80 5.81 7.28 20.91
CA PHE A 80 5.45 6.37 19.83
C PHE A 80 3.94 6.19 19.66
N ILE A 81 3.16 6.36 20.74
CA ILE A 81 1.69 6.38 20.66
C ILE A 81 1.22 7.59 19.84
N VAL A 82 1.74 8.78 20.13
CA VAL A 82 1.40 10.00 19.38
C VAL A 82 1.93 9.91 17.94
N TRP A 83 3.18 9.49 17.77
CA TRP A 83 3.79 9.32 16.46
C TRP A 83 3.00 8.34 15.58
N GLY A 84 2.63 7.18 16.12
CA GLY A 84 1.89 6.13 15.42
C GLY A 84 0.49 6.58 15.00
N ASN A 85 -0.28 7.16 15.93
CA ASN A 85 -1.69 7.48 15.71
C ASN A 85 -1.90 8.70 14.80
N TYR A 86 -0.96 9.65 14.76
CA TYR A 86 -1.12 10.89 14.00
C TYR A 86 -0.15 10.98 12.82
N VAL A 87 1.16 10.96 13.10
CA VAL A 87 2.17 11.25 12.07
C VAL A 87 2.34 10.08 11.10
N ALA A 88 2.48 8.87 11.61
CA ALA A 88 2.64 7.67 10.81
C ALA A 88 1.38 7.36 10.00
N LEU A 89 0.19 7.63 10.55
CA LEU A 89 -1.08 7.49 9.84
C LEU A 89 -1.15 8.42 8.61
N VAL A 90 -0.82 9.70 8.77
CA VAL A 90 -0.76 10.65 7.64
C VAL A 90 0.26 10.20 6.61
N GLY A 91 1.45 9.77 7.05
CA GLY A 91 2.48 9.23 6.17
C GLY A 91 2.01 7.99 5.38
N ALA A 92 1.29 7.08 6.03
CA ALA A 92 0.73 5.90 5.39
C ALA A 92 -0.32 6.25 4.33
N VAL A 93 -1.21 7.22 4.61
CA VAL A 93 -2.20 7.71 3.64
C VAL A 93 -1.49 8.32 2.42
N LEU A 94 -0.48 9.18 2.62
CA LEU A 94 0.29 9.76 1.53
C LEU A 94 1.03 8.69 0.72
N PHE A 95 1.59 7.69 1.39
CA PHE A 95 2.28 6.57 0.73
C PHE A 95 1.32 5.72 -0.12
N LEU A 96 0.10 5.45 0.37
CA LEU A 96 -0.92 4.76 -0.41
C LEU A 96 -1.37 5.56 -1.65
N LEU A 97 -1.52 6.88 -1.51
CA LEU A 97 -1.86 7.76 -2.65
C LEU A 97 -0.73 7.80 -3.70
N LEU A 98 0.53 7.94 -3.26
CA LEU A 98 1.69 7.87 -4.14
C LEU A 98 1.76 6.50 -4.83
N GLY A 99 1.57 5.42 -4.08
CA GLY A 99 1.55 4.06 -4.60
C GLY A 99 0.47 3.85 -5.66
N LEU A 100 -0.72 4.42 -5.47
CA LEU A 100 -1.79 4.40 -6.45
C LEU A 100 -1.40 5.14 -7.74
N ILE A 101 -0.81 6.34 -7.64
CA ILE A 101 -0.36 7.11 -8.81
C ILE A 101 0.70 6.34 -9.60
N LEU A 102 1.70 5.76 -8.91
CA LEU A 102 2.74 4.95 -9.56
C LEU A 102 2.18 3.68 -10.20
N LEU A 103 1.17 3.07 -9.58
CA LEU A 103 0.50 1.89 -10.13
C LEU A 103 -0.30 2.24 -11.39
N VAL A 104 -0.98 3.39 -11.42
CA VAL A 104 -1.66 3.90 -12.63
C VAL A 104 -0.66 4.13 -13.76
N ASP A 105 0.47 4.79 -13.47
CA ASP A 105 1.55 5.03 -14.44
C ASP A 105 2.15 3.71 -14.99
N LEU A 106 2.36 2.73 -14.11
CA LEU A 106 2.78 1.39 -14.50
C LEU A 106 1.73 0.71 -15.39
N ALA A 107 0.44 0.87 -15.09
CA ALA A 107 -0.65 0.33 -15.90
C ALA A 107 -0.66 0.92 -17.30
N HIS A 108 -0.51 2.25 -17.41
CA HIS A 108 -0.42 2.94 -18.69
C HIS A 108 0.79 2.46 -19.48
N SER A 109 1.97 2.48 -18.86
CA SER A 109 3.23 2.03 -19.47
C SER A 109 3.16 0.57 -19.95
N TRP A 110 2.54 -0.31 -19.16
CA TRP A 110 2.35 -1.72 -19.54
C TRP A 110 1.40 -1.89 -20.72
N ALA A 111 0.26 -1.19 -20.71
CA ALA A 111 -0.72 -1.26 -21.78
C ALA A 111 -0.15 -0.71 -23.10
N GLU A 112 0.53 0.43 -23.05
CA GLU A 112 1.20 1.03 -24.21
C GLU A 112 2.29 0.11 -24.76
N TYR A 113 3.13 -0.46 -23.89
CA TYR A 113 4.16 -1.40 -24.31
C TYR A 113 3.59 -2.64 -25.01
N CYS A 114 2.50 -3.21 -24.47
CA CYS A 114 1.83 -4.35 -25.10
C CYS A 114 1.22 -3.97 -26.45
N LEU A 115 0.53 -2.83 -26.54
CA LEU A 115 -0.10 -2.35 -27.77
C LEU A 115 0.95 -2.10 -28.87
N ASP A 116 2.05 -1.42 -28.54
CA ASP A 116 3.15 -1.17 -29.48
C ASP A 116 3.74 -2.48 -30.04
N LYS A 117 3.86 -3.53 -29.21
CA LYS A 117 4.31 -4.84 -29.70
C LYS A 117 3.29 -5.54 -30.60
N VAL A 118 2.00 -5.38 -30.33
CA VAL A 118 0.93 -5.91 -31.19
C VAL A 118 0.94 -5.21 -32.55
N GLU A 119 1.02 -3.88 -32.57
CA GLU A 119 1.02 -3.10 -33.82
C GLU A 119 2.26 -3.35 -34.67
N ASN A 120 3.45 -3.43 -34.06
CA ASN A 120 4.70 -3.58 -34.80
C ASN A 120 5.02 -5.03 -35.23
N THR A 121 4.53 -6.03 -34.49
CA THR A 121 4.92 -7.45 -34.71
C THR A 121 3.75 -8.32 -35.18
N ASP A 122 2.51 -7.79 -35.18
CA ASP A 122 1.25 -8.54 -35.39
C ASP A 122 1.19 -9.87 -34.61
N SER A 123 1.77 -9.85 -33.40
CA SER A 123 1.98 -11.05 -32.62
C SER A 123 0.73 -11.39 -31.80
N GLN A 124 0.12 -12.54 -32.10
CA GLN A 124 -1.01 -13.08 -31.34
C GLN A 124 -0.69 -13.30 -29.85
N PHE A 125 0.59 -13.53 -29.52
CA PHE A 125 1.02 -13.69 -28.13
C PHE A 125 0.79 -12.43 -27.30
N TRP A 126 1.24 -11.26 -27.78
CA TRP A 126 1.10 -9.99 -27.05
C TRP A 126 -0.37 -9.57 -26.94
N LYS A 127 -1.17 -9.85 -27.96
CA LYS A 127 -2.62 -9.63 -27.92
C LYS A 127 -3.31 -10.52 -26.88
N SER A 128 -2.96 -11.81 -26.86
CA SER A 128 -3.47 -12.76 -25.86
C SER A 128 -3.03 -12.40 -24.44
N LEU A 129 -1.78 -11.93 -24.27
CA LEU A 129 -1.26 -11.49 -22.97
C LEU A 129 -2.00 -10.25 -22.45
N LEU A 130 -2.27 -9.26 -23.30
CA LEU A 130 -3.00 -8.05 -22.91
C LEU A 130 -4.45 -8.36 -22.52
N ILE A 131 -5.16 -9.15 -23.34
CA ILE A 131 -6.55 -9.54 -23.06
C ILE A 131 -6.61 -10.45 -21.83
N GLY A 132 -5.72 -11.45 -21.76
CA GLY A 132 -5.65 -12.40 -20.67
C GLY A 132 -5.35 -11.73 -19.33
N SER A 133 -4.34 -10.87 -19.26
CA SER A 133 -4.02 -10.12 -18.04
C SER A 133 -5.19 -9.24 -17.57
N THR A 134 -5.83 -8.53 -18.49
CA THR A 134 -7.01 -7.69 -18.19
C THR A 134 -8.17 -8.52 -17.64
N LEU A 135 -8.49 -9.64 -18.30
CA LEU A 135 -9.56 -10.54 -17.88
C LEU A 135 -9.27 -11.14 -16.50
N THR A 136 -8.04 -11.61 -16.27
CA THR A 136 -7.63 -12.17 -14.98
C THR A 136 -7.72 -11.14 -13.85
N MET A 137 -7.36 -9.87 -14.08
CA MET A 137 -7.48 -8.81 -13.08
C MET A 137 -8.94 -8.52 -12.71
N TYR A 138 -9.84 -8.45 -13.69
CA TYR A 138 -11.27 -8.28 -13.41
C TYR A 138 -11.86 -9.49 -12.69
N LEU A 139 -11.58 -10.71 -13.17
CA LEU A 139 -12.03 -11.93 -12.51
C LEU A 139 -11.51 -12.00 -11.07
N GLY A 140 -10.23 -11.69 -10.85
CA GLY A 140 -9.64 -11.61 -9.51
C GLY A 140 -10.36 -10.61 -8.61
N SER A 141 -10.71 -9.43 -9.14
CA SER A 141 -11.46 -8.40 -8.41
C SER A 141 -12.86 -8.90 -8.00
N ILE A 142 -13.58 -9.57 -8.91
CA ILE A 142 -14.89 -10.14 -8.60
C ILE A 142 -14.78 -11.28 -7.58
N VAL A 143 -13.83 -12.18 -7.75
CA VAL A 143 -13.61 -13.30 -6.80
C VAL A 143 -13.27 -12.76 -5.41
N MET A 144 -12.36 -11.79 -5.30
CA MET A 144 -12.06 -11.14 -4.02
C MET A 144 -13.29 -10.48 -3.40
N THR A 145 -14.12 -9.82 -4.21
CA THR A 145 -15.38 -9.19 -3.75
C THR A 145 -16.36 -10.23 -3.20
N VAL A 146 -16.53 -11.36 -3.89
CA VAL A 146 -17.39 -12.46 -3.43
C VAL A 146 -16.88 -13.06 -2.12
N ILE A 147 -15.56 -13.29 -2.02
CA ILE A 147 -14.93 -13.76 -0.78
C ILE A 147 -15.20 -12.75 0.36
N MET A 148 -15.08 -11.45 0.10
CA MET A 148 -15.36 -10.43 1.11
C MET A 148 -16.81 -10.50 1.62
N TYR A 149 -17.79 -10.66 0.73
CA TYR A 149 -19.19 -10.81 1.14
C TYR A 149 -19.44 -12.08 1.95
N ILE A 150 -18.85 -13.21 1.57
CA ILE A 150 -19.07 -14.50 2.26
C ILE A 150 -18.49 -14.47 3.68
N PHE A 151 -17.27 -13.93 3.86
CA PHE A 151 -16.55 -14.04 5.12
C PHE A 151 -16.70 -12.83 6.06
N PHE A 152 -16.90 -11.62 5.53
CA PHE A 152 -16.83 -10.38 6.32
C PHE A 152 -18.13 -9.56 6.35
N ALA A 153 -19.15 -9.96 5.59
CA ALA A 153 -20.39 -9.20 5.41
C ALA A 153 -21.64 -9.87 6.00
N GLY A 154 -21.49 -10.53 7.16
CA GLY A 154 -22.60 -11.16 7.89
C GLY A 154 -23.68 -10.18 8.37
N SER A 155 -24.78 -10.72 8.91
CA SER A 155 -25.87 -9.90 9.47
C SER A 155 -25.38 -9.06 10.66
N GLY A 156 -25.47 -7.73 10.56
CA GLY A 156 -24.97 -6.79 11.56
C GLY A 156 -23.68 -6.07 11.15
N CYS A 157 -23.01 -6.50 10.09
CA CYS A 157 -21.75 -5.92 9.59
C CYS A 157 -21.98 -4.84 8.53
N SER A 158 -22.80 -3.82 8.85
CA SER A 158 -23.24 -2.81 7.88
C SER A 158 -22.07 -1.99 7.31
N MET A 159 -21.03 -1.71 8.10
CA MET A 159 -19.84 -0.98 7.63
C MET A 159 -19.08 -1.77 6.55
N ASN A 160 -18.82 -3.06 6.80
CA ASN A 160 -18.16 -3.94 5.82
C ASN A 160 -19.02 -4.08 4.56
N GLN A 161 -20.33 -4.28 4.71
CA GLN A 161 -21.26 -4.32 3.58
C GLN A 161 -21.20 -3.03 2.75
N ALA A 162 -21.21 -1.86 3.40
CA ALA A 162 -21.13 -0.57 2.71
C ALA A 162 -19.80 -0.42 1.97
N ALA A 163 -18.66 -0.70 2.61
CA ALA A 163 -17.34 -0.58 2.00
C ALA A 163 -17.18 -1.49 0.75
N ILE A 164 -17.59 -2.76 0.87
CA ILE A 164 -17.53 -3.71 -0.25
C ILE A 164 -18.46 -3.27 -1.38
N THR A 165 -19.68 -2.83 -1.06
CA THR A 165 -20.69 -2.40 -2.06
C THR A 165 -20.24 -1.14 -2.79
N VAL A 166 -19.70 -0.14 -2.07
CA VAL A 166 -19.17 1.07 -2.68
C VAL A 166 -18.00 0.74 -3.61
N ASN A 167 -17.06 -0.11 -3.17
CA ASN A 167 -15.96 -0.55 -4.03
C ASN A 167 -16.46 -1.25 -5.30
N LEU A 168 -17.46 -2.13 -5.19
CA LEU A 168 -18.07 -2.80 -6.36
C LEU A 168 -18.74 -1.79 -7.31
N ILE A 169 -19.48 -0.82 -6.80
CA ILE A 169 -20.10 0.23 -7.62
C ILE A 169 -19.03 1.06 -8.32
N CYS A 170 -17.98 1.49 -7.62
CA CYS A 170 -16.86 2.22 -8.20
C CYS A 170 -16.15 1.42 -9.29
N LEU A 171 -15.91 0.13 -9.08
CA LEU A 171 -15.33 -0.78 -10.08
C LEU A 171 -16.18 -0.80 -11.35
N LEU A 172 -17.50 -0.95 -11.23
CA LEU A 172 -18.40 -0.95 -12.38
C LEU A 172 -18.41 0.39 -13.11
N ILE A 173 -18.49 1.51 -12.39
CA ILE A 173 -18.48 2.86 -12.96
C ILE A 173 -17.17 3.10 -13.74
N VAL A 174 -16.02 2.82 -13.13
CA VAL A 174 -14.71 3.02 -13.77
C VAL A 174 -14.57 2.12 -15.01
N SER A 175 -15.07 0.89 -14.95
CA SER A 175 -15.08 -0.03 -16.09
C SER A 175 -15.90 0.53 -17.26
N VAL A 176 -17.11 1.04 -17.00
CA VAL A 176 -17.99 1.65 -18.03
C VAL A 176 -17.35 2.91 -18.61
N ILE A 177 -16.82 3.80 -17.76
CA ILE A 177 -16.16 5.03 -18.21
C ILE A 177 -14.95 4.71 -19.09
N SER A 178 -14.17 3.67 -18.77
CA SER A 178 -12.97 3.29 -19.54
C SER A 178 -13.24 2.84 -20.97
N VAL A 179 -14.49 2.42 -21.27
CA VAL A 179 -14.90 1.98 -22.61
C VAL A 179 -15.80 3.02 -23.30
N HIS A 180 -16.12 4.12 -22.62
CA HIS A 180 -17.04 5.11 -23.17
C HIS A 180 -16.43 5.79 -24.42
N PRO A 181 -17.15 5.83 -25.57
CA PRO A 181 -16.61 6.33 -26.83
C PRO A 181 -16.00 7.73 -26.73
N SER A 182 -16.65 8.66 -26.04
CA SER A 182 -16.11 10.03 -25.89
C SER A 182 -14.76 10.10 -25.15
N ILE A 183 -14.46 9.12 -24.29
CA ILE A 183 -13.16 9.03 -23.62
C ILE A 183 -12.11 8.45 -24.56
N GLN A 184 -12.46 7.41 -25.33
CA GLN A 184 -11.56 6.81 -26.32
C GLN A 184 -11.25 7.77 -27.47
N ASP A 185 -12.22 8.58 -27.90
CA ASP A 185 -12.01 9.61 -28.93
C ASP A 185 -11.02 10.69 -28.46
N SER A 186 -11.01 10.99 -27.16
CA SER A 186 -10.09 11.96 -26.56
C SER A 186 -8.72 11.35 -26.24
N ASN A 187 -8.68 10.07 -25.86
CA ASN A 187 -7.46 9.33 -25.58
C ASN A 187 -7.58 7.87 -26.07
N PRO A 188 -7.09 7.54 -27.27
CA PRO A 188 -7.20 6.20 -27.84
C PRO A 188 -6.36 5.15 -27.11
N ARG A 189 -5.46 5.59 -26.22
CA ARG A 189 -4.65 4.71 -25.36
C ARG A 189 -5.29 4.45 -24.00
N ALA A 190 -6.42 5.09 -23.70
CA ALA A 190 -7.23 4.77 -22.53
C ALA A 190 -7.93 3.43 -22.79
N GLY A 191 -7.77 2.48 -21.86
CA GLY A 191 -8.31 1.13 -22.08
C GLY A 191 -8.59 0.35 -20.81
N LEU A 192 -9.29 -0.77 -21.01
CA LEU A 192 -9.73 -1.69 -19.95
C LEU A 192 -8.59 -2.22 -19.08
N ALA A 193 -7.39 -2.39 -19.63
CA ALA A 193 -6.22 -2.91 -18.91
C ALA A 193 -5.80 -1.99 -17.74
N GLN A 194 -5.81 -0.68 -17.97
CA GLN A 194 -5.45 0.32 -16.95
C GLN A 194 -6.51 0.35 -15.85
N ALA A 195 -7.79 0.36 -16.24
CA ALA A 195 -8.92 0.31 -15.32
C ALA A 195 -8.91 -0.97 -14.47
N ALA A 196 -8.62 -2.13 -15.07
CA ALA A 196 -8.58 -3.42 -14.37
C ALA A 196 -7.51 -3.45 -13.27
N LEU A 197 -6.32 -2.88 -13.52
CA LEU A 197 -5.24 -2.83 -12.53
C LEU A 197 -5.61 -1.95 -11.32
N VAL A 198 -6.23 -0.80 -11.56
CA VAL A 198 -6.72 0.07 -10.48
C VAL A 198 -7.82 -0.63 -9.68
N CYS A 199 -8.78 -1.26 -10.38
CA CYS A 199 -9.90 -1.95 -9.75
C CYS A 199 -9.44 -3.12 -8.86
N VAL A 200 -8.49 -3.93 -9.32
CA VAL A 200 -7.97 -5.06 -8.51
C VAL A 200 -7.20 -4.56 -7.29
N TYR A 201 -6.47 -3.45 -7.41
CA TYR A 201 -5.75 -2.85 -6.30
C TYR A 201 -6.72 -2.23 -5.26
N CYS A 202 -7.73 -1.48 -5.69
CA CYS A 202 -8.76 -0.94 -4.79
C CYS A 202 -9.53 -2.05 -4.07
N THR A 203 -9.82 -3.15 -4.77
CA THR A 203 -10.44 -4.33 -4.17
C THR A 203 -9.52 -4.99 -3.13
N TYR A 204 -8.22 -5.08 -3.41
CA TYR A 204 -7.23 -5.56 -2.44
C TYR A 204 -7.12 -4.66 -1.20
N LEU A 205 -7.14 -3.33 -1.37
CA LEU A 205 -7.15 -2.39 -0.26
C LEU A 205 -8.44 -2.52 0.57
N THR A 206 -9.59 -2.73 -0.08
CA THR A 206 -10.86 -2.98 0.59
C THR A 206 -10.81 -4.27 1.40
N LEU A 207 -10.28 -5.36 0.82
CA LEU A 207 -10.07 -6.63 1.53
C LEU A 207 -9.17 -6.45 2.75
N SER A 208 -8.07 -5.69 2.58
CA SER A 208 -7.15 -5.40 3.67
C SER A 208 -7.84 -4.63 4.79
N ALA A 209 -8.68 -3.63 4.45
CA ALA A 209 -9.43 -2.85 5.43
C ALA A 209 -10.43 -3.72 6.21
N VAL A 210 -11.29 -4.50 5.54
CA VAL A 210 -12.28 -5.34 6.22
C VAL A 210 -11.64 -6.47 7.03
N ALA A 211 -10.46 -6.96 6.62
CA ALA A 211 -9.70 -7.96 7.37
C ALA A 211 -9.03 -7.40 8.64
N MET A 212 -8.90 -6.07 8.76
CA MET A 212 -8.35 -5.39 9.94
C MET A 212 -9.42 -4.86 10.89
N GLU A 213 -10.71 -4.99 10.54
CA GLU A 213 -11.81 -4.58 11.41
C GLU A 213 -11.78 -5.35 12.74
N PRO A 214 -11.84 -4.67 13.90
CA PRO A 214 -11.95 -5.34 15.19
C PRO A 214 -13.21 -6.20 15.28
N ASP A 215 -13.15 -7.35 15.95
CA ASP A 215 -14.27 -8.31 15.99
C ASP A 215 -15.30 -7.98 17.09
N ASP A 216 -15.76 -6.73 17.15
CA ASP A 216 -16.79 -6.28 18.10
C ASP A 216 -18.18 -6.85 17.79
N HIS A 217 -18.51 -6.96 16.50
CA HIS A 217 -19.79 -7.45 15.99
C HIS A 217 -19.72 -8.86 15.38
N GLN A 218 -18.70 -9.65 15.70
CA GLN A 218 -18.46 -10.99 15.11
C GLN A 218 -18.28 -10.97 13.57
N CYS A 219 -17.91 -9.83 13.00
CA CYS A 219 -17.76 -9.61 11.57
C CYS A 219 -16.45 -10.14 10.97
N ASN A 220 -15.43 -10.43 11.79
CA ASN A 220 -14.11 -10.77 11.32
C ASN A 220 -13.65 -12.16 11.83
N PRO A 221 -13.85 -13.24 11.05
CA PRO A 221 -13.45 -14.58 11.46
C PRO A 221 -11.92 -14.75 11.60
N LEU A 222 -11.12 -13.91 10.95
CA LEU A 222 -9.66 -14.00 11.00
C LEU A 222 -9.11 -13.57 12.36
N VAL A 223 -9.71 -12.56 12.98
CA VAL A 223 -9.33 -12.10 14.32
C VAL A 223 -9.64 -13.18 15.36
N ARG A 224 -10.79 -13.88 15.22
CA ARG A 224 -11.14 -15.01 16.09
C ARG A 224 -10.17 -16.18 15.98
N ALA A 225 -9.79 -16.54 14.76
CA ALA A 225 -8.80 -17.60 14.53
C ALA A 225 -7.44 -17.28 15.15
N ARG A 226 -7.10 -15.99 15.27
CA ARG A 226 -5.84 -15.52 15.87
C ARG A 226 -5.90 -15.44 17.41
N GLY A 227 -7.07 -15.17 17.97
CA GLY A 227 -7.32 -15.15 19.43
C GLY A 227 -7.46 -16.53 20.07
N ALA A 228 -7.75 -17.58 19.29
CA ALA A 228 -7.82 -18.96 19.75
C ALA A 228 -6.44 -19.65 19.94
N ARG A 229 -5.34 -18.90 19.90
CA ARG A 229 -3.96 -19.35 20.17
C ARG A 229 -3.32 -18.60 21.33
#